data_AF-T0M1R5-F1
#
_entry.id   AF-T0M1R5-F1
#
_cell.length_a   1.000
_cell.length_b   1.000
_cell.length_c   1.000
_cell.angle_alpha   90.00
_cell.angle_beta   90.00
_cell.angle_gamma   90.00
#
_symmetry.space_group_name_H-M   'P 1'
#
loop_
_entity.id
_entity.type
_entity.pdbx_description
1 polymer ?
#
loop_
_entity_poly.entity_id
_entity_poly.type
_entity_poly.pdbx_seq_one_letter_code
_entity_poly.pdbx_strand_id
1 'polypeptide(L)'
;MRAYKDFKPEMVINGGFADYLGEYMSGGLILSFANNNAYTGKYIGSGMIGGKILIRKKIKKSSIGMQPPDYVVKNMLKALLGNSLIDRNFYDSMKNKNIIDIVEKAPEEAKKYVEKLLSKHEIPEYEYRKLNAEELSEIKKLVLDFDSVMGTNNIKYLNSVFTVITPRY
;
A
#
# COMPACT_ATOMS: atom_id res chain seq x y z
N MET A 1 -15.23 2.51 0.02
CA MET A 1 -15.82 2.72 -1.33
C MET A 1 -16.32 1.38 -1.86
N ARG A 2 -17.53 1.32 -2.46
CA ARG A 2 -18.14 0.07 -2.94
C ARG A 2 -18.65 0.24 -4.37
N ALA A 3 -18.18 -0.59 -5.28
CA ALA A 3 -18.78 -0.70 -6.61
C ALA A 3 -20.06 -1.54 -6.56
N TYR A 4 -21.06 -1.19 -7.37
CA TYR A 4 -22.31 -1.91 -7.46
C TYR A 4 -22.89 -1.83 -8.86
N LYS A 5 -23.10 -3.00 -9.50
CA LYS A 5 -23.48 -3.09 -10.92
C LYS A 5 -22.51 -2.26 -11.78
N ASP A 6 -23.04 -1.35 -12.59
CA ASP A 6 -22.26 -0.47 -13.47
C ASP A 6 -21.68 0.75 -12.73
N PHE A 7 -22.05 0.97 -11.46
CA PHE A 7 -21.53 2.09 -10.68
C PHE A 7 -20.15 1.75 -10.10
N LYS A 8 -19.13 2.46 -10.58
CA LYS A 8 -17.74 2.41 -10.08
C LYS A 8 -17.39 3.76 -9.47
N PRO A 9 -17.25 3.88 -8.13
CA PRO A 9 -16.92 5.16 -7.51
C PRO A 9 -15.48 5.57 -7.84
N GLU A 10 -15.29 6.84 -8.17
CA GLU A 10 -14.00 7.43 -8.50
C GLU A 10 -13.70 8.60 -7.56
N MET A 11 -12.48 8.68 -7.04
CA MET A 11 -12.03 9.76 -6.16
C MET A 11 -10.68 10.29 -6.62
N VAL A 12 -10.58 11.59 -6.83
CA VAL A 12 -9.32 12.27 -7.16
C VAL A 12 -8.90 13.18 -6.01
N ILE A 13 -7.65 13.06 -5.57
CA ILE A 13 -7.07 13.82 -4.45
C ILE A 13 -5.88 14.63 -4.99
N ASN A 14 -5.98 15.95 -5.00
CA ASN A 14 -4.87 16.84 -5.36
C ASN A 14 -4.12 17.36 -4.12
N GLY A 15 -3.45 16.46 -3.41
CA GLY A 15 -2.78 16.78 -2.15
C GLY A 15 -2.51 15.55 -1.29
N GLY A 16 -2.24 15.78 -0.01
CA GLY A 16 -2.05 14.71 0.97
C GLY A 16 -3.36 14.08 1.42
N PHE A 17 -3.24 12.98 2.17
CA PHE A 17 -4.37 12.27 2.78
C PHE A 17 -3.97 11.70 4.15
N ALA A 18 -4.95 11.54 5.03
CA ALA A 18 -4.78 11.00 6.38
C ALA A 18 -4.71 9.46 6.37
N ASP A 19 -4.80 8.85 7.55
CA ASP A 19 -4.81 7.39 7.68
C ASP A 19 -6.07 6.77 7.04
N TYR A 20 -6.01 5.46 6.74
CA TYR A 20 -7.13 4.64 6.26
C TYR A 20 -7.68 5.00 4.88
N LEU A 21 -6.86 5.57 4.00
CA LEU A 21 -7.25 5.77 2.60
C LEU A 21 -7.63 4.44 1.94
N GLY A 22 -8.88 4.33 1.49
CA GLY A 22 -9.37 3.13 0.81
C GLY A 22 -9.59 1.94 1.74
N GLU A 23 -9.76 2.16 3.04
CA GLU A 23 -10.16 1.10 3.97
C GLU A 23 -11.49 0.43 3.53
N TYR A 24 -11.52 -0.90 3.60
CA TYR A 24 -12.63 -1.75 3.18
C TYR A 24 -13.13 -1.44 1.76
N MET A 25 -12.23 -1.00 0.88
CA MET A 25 -12.57 -0.74 -0.51
C MET A 25 -12.91 -2.05 -1.23
N SER A 26 -14.09 -2.08 -1.86
CA SER A 26 -14.61 -3.24 -2.57
C SER A 26 -14.86 -2.96 -4.06
N GLY A 27 -14.20 -1.94 -4.62
CA GLY A 27 -14.34 -1.52 -6.01
C GLY A 27 -14.20 -0.01 -6.21
N GLY A 28 -13.98 0.39 -7.46
CA GLY A 28 -13.76 1.79 -7.86
C GLY A 28 -12.28 2.15 -7.99
N LEU A 29 -12.00 3.45 -8.07
CA LEU A 29 -10.68 4.03 -8.25
C LEU A 29 -10.43 5.17 -7.27
N ILE A 30 -9.29 5.16 -6.59
CA ILE A 30 -8.74 6.33 -5.90
C ILE A 30 -7.48 6.77 -6.65
N LEU A 31 -7.40 8.04 -7.05
CA LEU A 31 -6.24 8.63 -7.71
C LEU A 31 -5.75 9.84 -6.90
N SER A 32 -4.56 9.74 -6.32
CA SER A 32 -3.92 10.81 -5.56
C SER A 32 -2.72 11.39 -6.31
N PHE A 33 -2.72 12.71 -6.50
CA PHE A 33 -1.60 13.50 -6.99
C PHE A 33 -0.70 14.05 -5.85
N ALA A 34 -0.73 13.41 -4.67
CA ALA A 34 0.16 13.71 -3.54
C ALA A 34 1.60 13.86 -4.02
N ASN A 35 2.20 15.05 -3.87
CA ASN A 35 3.60 15.25 -4.21
C ASN A 35 4.52 14.72 -3.08
N ASN A 36 5.83 14.80 -3.29
CA ASN A 36 6.80 14.30 -2.29
C ASN A 36 6.70 14.98 -0.92
N ASN A 37 6.21 16.22 -0.88
CA ASN A 37 6.05 17.02 0.35
C ASN A 37 4.69 16.79 1.04
N ALA A 38 3.72 16.19 0.35
CA ALA A 38 2.39 15.96 0.88
C ALA A 38 2.41 14.89 1.98
N TYR A 39 1.68 15.12 3.06
CA TYR A 39 1.45 14.08 4.08
C TYR A 39 0.65 12.91 3.49
N THR A 40 1.07 11.69 3.77
CA THR A 40 0.39 10.46 3.36
C THR A 40 0.33 9.54 4.56
N GLY A 41 -0.89 9.26 5.02
CA GLY A 41 -1.14 8.47 6.22
C GLY A 41 -0.75 6.98 6.10
N LYS A 42 -1.19 6.22 7.10
CA LYS A 42 -0.98 4.78 7.28
C LYS A 42 -2.25 3.99 6.95
N TYR A 43 -2.12 2.66 6.95
CA TYR A 43 -3.23 1.71 6.78
C TYR A 43 -3.97 1.84 5.44
N ILE A 44 -3.24 2.23 4.40
CA ILE A 44 -3.79 2.43 3.05
C ILE A 44 -4.28 1.08 2.52
N GLY A 45 -5.55 1.01 2.14
CA GLY A 45 -6.15 -0.21 1.61
C GLY A 45 -6.31 -1.36 2.62
N SER A 46 -6.34 -1.08 3.94
CA SER A 46 -6.71 -2.11 4.94
C SER A 46 -8.08 -2.71 4.61
N GLY A 47 -8.20 -4.04 4.58
CA GLY A 47 -9.44 -4.73 4.23
C GLY A 47 -9.91 -4.53 2.79
N MET A 48 -9.02 -4.08 1.89
CA MET A 48 -9.34 -3.91 0.48
C MET A 48 -9.56 -5.27 -0.20
N ILE A 49 -10.76 -5.46 -0.74
CA ILE A 49 -11.17 -6.67 -1.48
C ILE A 49 -11.46 -6.40 -2.97
N GLY A 50 -11.47 -5.13 -3.38
CA GLY A 50 -11.74 -4.72 -4.76
C GLY A 50 -11.25 -3.31 -5.08
N GLY A 51 -11.10 -3.01 -6.38
CA GLY A 51 -10.77 -1.66 -6.88
C GLY A 51 -9.28 -1.42 -7.05
N LYS A 52 -8.89 -0.14 -7.20
CA LYS A 52 -7.48 0.27 -7.40
C LYS A 52 -7.21 1.61 -6.71
N ILE A 53 -6.04 1.73 -6.07
CA ILE A 53 -5.55 2.99 -5.49
C ILE A 53 -4.24 3.36 -6.21
N LEU A 54 -4.20 4.55 -6.80
CA LEU A 54 -3.06 5.10 -7.54
C LEU A 54 -2.55 6.34 -6.81
N ILE A 55 -1.30 6.34 -6.36
CA ILE A 55 -0.73 7.47 -5.61
C ILE A 55 0.56 7.93 -6.28
N ARG A 56 0.63 9.20 -6.70
CA ARG A 56 1.80 9.81 -7.37
C ARG A 56 2.98 10.10 -6.43
N LYS A 57 3.29 9.15 -5.55
CA LYS A 57 4.35 9.21 -4.56
C LYS A 57 4.79 7.79 -4.24
N LYS A 58 6.08 7.59 -3.93
CA LYS A 58 6.55 6.32 -3.36
C LYS A 58 6.06 6.20 -1.91
N ILE A 59 5.16 5.26 -1.66
CA ILE A 59 4.62 4.99 -0.33
C ILE A 59 5.54 4.02 0.43
N LYS A 60 5.70 4.25 1.74
CA LYS A 60 6.44 3.32 2.61
C LYS A 60 5.64 2.02 2.71
N LYS A 61 6.30 0.87 2.54
CA LYS A 61 5.68 -0.45 2.68
C LYS A 61 4.88 -0.61 3.98
N SER A 62 5.38 -0.05 5.07
CA SER A 62 4.73 -0.07 6.39
C SER A 62 3.45 0.77 6.51
N SER A 63 3.14 1.61 5.52
CA SER A 63 1.91 2.41 5.47
C SER A 63 0.77 1.70 4.73
N ILE A 64 1.03 0.56 4.09
CA ILE A 64 0.06 -0.18 3.27
C ILE A 64 -0.50 -1.34 4.08
N GLY A 65 -1.83 -1.43 4.14
CA GLY A 65 -2.57 -2.41 4.93
C GLY A 65 -2.36 -2.29 6.44
N MET A 66 -3.04 -3.17 7.17
CA MET A 66 -2.91 -3.27 8.61
C MET A 66 -1.61 -4.01 8.95
N GLN A 67 -0.70 -3.38 9.67
CA GLN A 67 0.57 -4.00 10.07
C GLN A 67 0.45 -4.58 11.49
N PRO A 68 1.14 -5.70 11.81
CA PRO A 68 1.22 -6.19 13.17
C PRO A 68 1.85 -5.14 14.09
N PRO A 69 1.39 -5.04 15.35
CA PRO A 69 2.01 -4.15 16.33
C PRO A 69 3.49 -4.47 16.55
N ASP A 70 4.31 -3.43 16.73
CA ASP A 70 5.77 -3.57 16.91
C ASP A 70 6.18 -4.57 18.00
N TYR A 71 5.43 -4.61 19.11
CA TYR A 71 5.74 -5.53 20.20
C TYR A 71 5.50 -6.99 19.81
N VAL A 72 4.52 -7.28 18.96
CA VAL A 72 4.25 -8.62 18.43
C VAL A 72 5.40 -9.07 17.54
N VAL A 73 5.86 -8.18 16.64
CA VAL A 73 7.01 -8.44 15.76
C VAL A 73 8.28 -8.67 16.58
N LYS A 74 8.54 -7.83 17.58
CA LYS A 74 9.70 -7.97 18.48
C LYS A 74 9.68 -9.26 19.29
N ASN A 75 8.52 -9.64 19.82
CA ASN A 75 8.37 -10.88 20.58
C ASN A 75 8.56 -12.11 19.68
N MET A 76 8.04 -12.07 18.45
CA MET A 76 8.28 -13.11 17.45
C MET A 76 9.79 -13.25 17.16
N LEU A 77 10.48 -12.15 16.86
CA LEU A 77 11.94 -12.19 16.60
C LEU A 77 12.73 -12.75 17.80
N LYS A 78 12.38 -12.37 19.03
CA LYS A 78 13.00 -12.95 20.24
C LYS A 78 12.75 -14.45 20.35
N ALA A 79 11.53 -14.90 20.06
CA ALA A 79 11.18 -16.33 20.08
C ALA A 79 11.95 -17.11 19.01
N LEU A 80 12.06 -16.58 17.78
CA LEU A 80 12.84 -17.20 16.72
C LEU A 80 14.32 -17.32 17.09
N LEU A 81 14.90 -16.27 17.69
CA LEU A 81 16.28 -16.29 18.17
C LEU A 81 16.48 -17.33 19.27
N GLY A 82 15.56 -17.40 20.24
CA GLY A 82 15.63 -18.36 21.34
C GLY A 82 15.47 -19.82 20.90
N ASN A 83 14.86 -20.07 19.75
CA ASN A 83 14.71 -21.40 19.14
C ASN A 83 15.77 -21.67 18.06
N SER A 84 16.80 -20.83 17.93
CA SER A 84 17.86 -20.94 16.91
C SER A 84 17.35 -21.00 15.47
N LEU A 85 16.16 -20.44 15.21
CA LEU A 85 15.58 -20.33 13.85
C LEU A 85 16.12 -19.10 13.11
N ILE A 86 16.69 -18.15 13.83
CA ILE A 86 17.45 -17.03 13.31
C ILE A 86 18.70 -16.86 14.17
N ASP A 87 19.77 -16.30 13.59
CA ASP A 87 20.98 -15.97 14.34
C ASP A 87 20.92 -14.55 14.93
N ARG A 88 21.95 -14.20 15.70
CA ARG A 88 22.06 -12.88 16.35
C ARG A 88 22.19 -11.75 15.31
N ASN A 89 22.91 -12.00 14.22
CA ASN A 89 23.13 -11.02 13.17
C ASN A 89 21.82 -10.63 12.48
N PHE A 90 21.00 -11.63 12.14
CA PHE A 90 19.67 -11.44 11.58
C PHE A 90 18.80 -10.66 12.56
N TYR A 91 18.73 -11.09 13.83
CA TYR A 91 17.97 -10.38 14.87
C TYR A 91 18.34 -8.90 14.95
N ASP A 92 19.64 -8.58 15.07
CA ASP A 92 20.09 -7.19 15.24
C ASP A 92 19.86 -6.35 13.98
N SER A 93 19.93 -6.94 12.78
CA SER A 93 19.62 -6.27 11.52
C SER A 93 18.12 -6.02 11.29
N MET A 94 17.25 -6.84 11.91
CA MET A 94 15.80 -6.85 11.65
C MET A 94 14.93 -6.29 12.79
N LYS A 95 15.42 -6.19 14.03
CA LYS A 95 14.63 -5.79 15.23
C LYS A 95 13.88 -4.45 15.15
N ASN A 96 14.29 -3.57 14.23
CA ASN A 96 13.69 -2.26 13.98
C ASN A 96 13.16 -2.11 12.53
N LYS A 97 13.03 -3.21 11.79
CA LYS A 97 12.48 -3.23 10.43
C LYS A 97 10.99 -3.56 10.47
N ASN A 98 10.28 -3.22 9.40
CA ASN A 98 8.87 -3.60 9.28
C ASN A 98 8.75 -5.11 9.01
N ILE A 99 7.57 -5.68 9.24
CA ILE A 99 7.35 -7.12 9.03
C ILE A 99 7.60 -7.54 7.57
N ILE A 100 7.33 -6.67 6.60
CA ILE A 100 7.51 -6.99 5.18
C ILE A 100 8.98 -7.23 4.85
N ASP A 101 9.88 -6.36 5.31
CA ASP A 101 11.32 -6.51 5.14
C ASP A 101 11.84 -7.76 5.89
N ILE A 102 11.21 -8.12 7.02
CA ILE A 102 11.53 -9.33 7.77
C ILE A 102 11.11 -10.57 6.99
N VAL A 103 9.91 -10.59 6.40
CA VAL A 103 9.43 -11.70 5.55
C VAL A 103 10.35 -11.90 4.35
N GLU A 104 10.71 -10.82 3.66
CA GLU A 104 11.57 -10.85 2.47
C GLU A 104 12.97 -11.42 2.76
N LYS A 105 13.48 -11.25 3.98
CA LYS A 105 14.85 -11.61 4.35
C LYS A 105 14.95 -12.80 5.30
N ALA A 106 13.83 -13.29 5.81
CA ALA A 106 13.80 -14.37 6.78
C ALA A 106 14.50 -15.62 6.21
N PRO A 107 15.34 -16.31 7.01
CA PRO A 107 15.87 -17.61 6.63
C PRO A 107 14.73 -18.62 6.51
N GLU A 108 14.95 -19.68 5.73
CA GLU A 108 13.92 -20.65 5.34
C GLU A 108 13.25 -21.31 6.57
N GLU A 109 14.04 -21.59 7.61
CA GLU A 109 13.59 -22.20 8.86
C GLU A 109 12.62 -21.29 9.65
N ALA A 110 12.75 -19.97 9.49
CA ALA A 110 11.92 -18.96 10.15
C ALA A 110 10.73 -18.50 9.31
N LYS A 111 10.82 -18.66 7.98
CA LYS A 111 9.89 -18.10 6.98
C LYS A 111 8.42 -18.42 7.29
N LYS A 112 8.10 -19.69 7.56
CA LYS A 112 6.73 -20.13 7.91
C LYS A 112 6.12 -19.38 9.10
N TYR A 113 6.93 -18.96 10.08
CA TYR A 113 6.44 -18.26 11.27
C TYR A 113 6.16 -16.79 10.98
N VAL A 114 7.07 -16.16 10.22
CA VAL A 114 6.94 -14.76 9.82
C VAL A 114 5.77 -14.59 8.86
N GLU A 115 5.62 -15.51 7.89
CA GLU A 115 4.47 -15.54 6.97
C GLU A 115 3.16 -15.80 7.69
N LYS A 116 3.13 -16.69 8.70
CA LYS A 116 1.94 -16.93 9.52
C LYS A 116 1.51 -15.70 10.34
N LEU A 117 2.46 -14.86 10.76
CA LEU A 117 2.12 -13.59 11.39
C LEU A 117 1.53 -12.63 10.36
N LEU A 118 2.14 -12.53 9.19
CA LEU A 118 1.68 -11.67 8.10
C LEU A 118 0.30 -12.07 7.57
N SER A 119 0.01 -13.37 7.46
CA SER A 119 -1.25 -13.88 6.89
C SER A 119 -2.49 -13.53 7.73
N LYS A 120 -2.30 -13.20 9.01
CA LYS A 120 -3.36 -12.66 9.87
C LYS A 120 -3.67 -11.19 9.60
N HIS A 121 -2.97 -10.57 8.65
CA HIS A 121 -3.05 -9.15 8.36
C HIS A 121 -3.39 -8.92 6.88
N GLU A 122 -4.32 -8.00 6.66
CA GLU A 122 -4.85 -7.66 5.34
C GLU A 122 -3.94 -6.63 4.68
N ILE A 123 -2.85 -7.12 4.06
CA ILE A 123 -1.92 -6.30 3.29
C ILE A 123 -2.23 -6.47 1.80
N PRO A 124 -2.72 -5.43 1.11
CA PRO A 124 -2.95 -5.47 -0.32
C PRO A 124 -1.64 -5.59 -1.11
N GLU A 125 -1.74 -5.99 -2.37
CA GLU A 125 -0.63 -5.95 -3.30
C GLU A 125 -0.25 -4.50 -3.62
N TYR A 126 1.03 -4.25 -3.84
CA TYR A 126 1.49 -2.92 -4.21
C TYR A 126 2.76 -2.94 -5.05
N GLU A 127 2.86 -1.95 -5.95
CA GLU A 127 3.99 -1.75 -6.85
C GLU A 127 4.32 -0.26 -6.97
N TYR A 128 5.59 0.08 -7.25
CA TYR A 128 5.98 1.46 -7.57
C TYR A 128 6.45 1.54 -9.02
N ARG A 129 5.53 1.86 -9.95
CA ARG A 129 5.75 1.79 -11.40
C ARG A 129 5.01 2.88 -12.17
N LYS A 130 5.31 3.03 -13.47
CA LYS A 130 4.48 3.83 -14.37
C LYS A 130 3.13 3.13 -14.59
N LEU A 131 2.10 3.93 -14.86
CA LEU A 131 0.81 3.41 -15.30
C LEU A 131 0.93 2.84 -16.71
N ASN A 132 0.19 1.77 -16.99
CA ASN A 132 0.14 1.18 -18.33
C ASN A 132 -0.84 1.97 -19.24
N ALA A 133 -0.89 1.61 -20.53
CA ALA A 133 -1.71 2.33 -21.50
C ALA A 133 -3.22 2.28 -21.19
N GLU A 134 -3.71 1.15 -20.67
CA GLU A 134 -5.12 0.98 -20.28
C GLU A 134 -5.46 1.86 -19.08
N GLU A 135 -4.65 1.82 -18.01
CA GLU A 135 -4.81 2.65 -16.82
C GLU A 135 -4.79 4.14 -17.17
N LEU A 136 -3.89 4.56 -18.06
CA LEU A 136 -3.83 5.94 -18.53
C LEU A 136 -5.10 6.33 -19.29
N SER A 137 -5.60 5.46 -20.16
CA SER A 137 -6.83 5.69 -20.92
C SER A 137 -8.04 5.83 -19.99
N GLU A 138 -8.15 4.95 -18.99
CA GLU A 138 -9.23 4.95 -17.99
C GLU A 138 -9.29 6.26 -17.20
N ILE A 139 -8.13 6.77 -16.74
CA ILE A 139 -8.11 7.94 -15.84
C ILE A 139 -8.02 9.27 -16.57
N LYS A 140 -7.68 9.30 -17.87
CA LYS A 140 -7.41 10.55 -18.58
C LYS A 140 -8.59 11.49 -18.57
N LYS A 141 -9.80 10.99 -18.86
CA LYS A 141 -11.02 11.80 -18.83
C LYS A 141 -11.30 12.32 -17.42
N LEU A 142 -11.25 11.43 -16.41
CA LEU A 142 -11.45 11.78 -15.00
C LEU A 142 -10.52 12.91 -14.55
N VAL A 143 -9.25 12.88 -14.96
CA VAL A 143 -8.26 13.90 -14.58
C VAL A 143 -8.51 15.23 -15.30
N LEU A 144 -8.88 15.20 -16.59
CA LEU A 144 -9.26 16.42 -17.32
C LEU A 144 -10.49 17.09 -16.71
N ASP A 145 -11.50 16.30 -16.36
CA ASP A 145 -12.73 16.79 -15.71
C ASP A 145 -12.40 17.39 -14.33
N PHE A 146 -11.58 16.70 -13.53
CA PHE A 146 -11.11 17.21 -12.24
C PHE A 146 -10.30 18.51 -12.38
N ASP A 147 -9.37 18.57 -13.33
CA ASP A 147 -8.53 19.75 -13.57
C ASP A 147 -9.35 20.97 -13.97
N SER A 148 -10.36 20.78 -14.82
CA SER A 148 -11.30 21.82 -15.23
C SER A 148 -12.09 22.39 -14.05
N VAL A 149 -12.65 21.49 -13.21
CA VAL A 149 -13.49 21.89 -12.06
C VAL A 149 -12.66 22.54 -10.94
N MET A 150 -11.47 22.02 -10.66
CA MET A 150 -10.66 22.43 -9.52
C MET A 150 -9.63 23.52 -9.86
N GLY A 151 -9.51 23.92 -11.13
CA GLY A 151 -8.51 24.88 -11.59
C GLY A 151 -7.08 24.34 -11.45
N THR A 152 -6.89 23.04 -11.63
CA THR A 152 -5.60 22.36 -11.47
C THR A 152 -5.02 21.93 -12.82
N ASN A 153 -3.79 21.43 -12.81
CA ASN A 153 -3.12 20.91 -14.01
C ASN A 153 -2.37 19.64 -13.63
N ASN A 154 -3.13 18.60 -13.26
CA ASN A 154 -2.63 17.28 -12.90
C ASN A 154 -2.40 16.39 -14.11
N ILE A 155 -3.03 16.68 -15.24
CA ILE A 155 -2.86 15.94 -16.50
C ILE A 155 -1.39 15.78 -16.90
N LYS A 156 -0.55 16.79 -16.64
CA LYS A 156 0.90 16.75 -16.92
C LYS A 156 1.65 15.68 -16.11
N TYR A 157 1.05 15.17 -15.02
CA TYR A 157 1.67 14.19 -14.15
C TYR A 157 1.31 12.74 -14.47
N LEU A 158 0.42 12.48 -15.44
CA LEU A 158 0.01 11.11 -15.76
C LEU A 158 1.17 10.19 -16.16
N ASN A 159 2.24 10.72 -16.74
CA ASN A 159 3.44 9.96 -17.10
C ASN A 159 4.43 9.73 -15.93
N SER A 160 4.06 10.12 -14.71
CA SER A 160 4.86 9.91 -13.50
C SER A 160 4.86 8.43 -13.06
N VAL A 161 5.66 8.12 -12.05
CA VAL A 161 5.63 6.83 -11.34
C VAL A 161 4.63 6.92 -10.19
N PHE A 162 3.81 5.89 -10.02
CA PHE A 162 2.77 5.79 -9.01
C PHE A 162 3.05 4.58 -8.10
N THR A 163 2.71 4.72 -6.81
CA THR A 163 2.39 3.54 -6.00
C THR A 163 1.01 3.07 -6.45
N VAL A 164 0.95 1.87 -7.01
CA VAL A 164 -0.27 1.18 -7.40
C VAL A 164 -0.58 0.18 -6.30
N ILE A 165 -1.80 0.21 -5.75
CA ILE A 165 -2.25 -0.72 -4.71
C ILE A 165 -3.51 -1.43 -5.21
N THR A 166 -3.51 -2.74 -5.12
CA THR A 166 -4.58 -3.64 -5.59
C THR A 166 -4.91 -4.69 -4.53
N PRO A 167 -6.13 -5.27 -4.56
CA PRO A 167 -6.49 -6.34 -3.64
C PRO A 167 -5.56 -7.54 -3.83
N ARG A 168 -5.32 -8.28 -2.75
CA ARG A 168 -4.56 -9.53 -2.78
C ARG A 168 -5.51 -10.68 -3.15
N TYR A 169 -5.21 -11.40 -4.23
CA TYR A 169 -6.00 -12.55 -4.71
C TYR A 169 -5.24 -13.87 -4.58
#